data_AF-A0A5C8P7F3-F1
#
_entry.id   AF-A0A5C8P7F3-F1
#
_cell.length_a   1.000
_cell.length_b   1.000
_cell.length_c   1.000
_cell.angle_alpha   90.00
_cell.angle_beta   90.00
_cell.angle_gamma   90.00
#
_symmetry.space_group_name_H-M   'P 1'
#
loop_
_entity.id
_entity.type
_entity.pdbx_description
1 polymer ?
#
loop_
_entity_poly.entity_id
_entity_poly.type
_entity_poly.pdbx_seq_one_letter_code
_entity_poly.pdbx_strand_id
1 'polypeptide(L)'
;MEGKFRLNWAALVEEAKARRKAQNLTQQRLAKLADISTPTVSRFENGEKDIQLSSALGILGVLGLLDSRTLTFSDPEARYDGVRDVVVFWGQEGTKRVRCAISRDALDDHYKPERKDKLKVFEANRGAIEQEARRKYLASILEPDGSILIKATDIW
;
A
#
# COMPACT_ATOMS: atom_id res chain seq x y z
N MET A 1 -0.62 -19.73 -1.93
CA MET A 1 0.80 -19.67 -1.54
C MET A 1 0.93 -18.64 -0.43
N GLU A 2 1.27 -19.04 0.79
CA GLU A 2 1.58 -18.09 1.86
C GLU A 2 2.75 -17.20 1.43
N GLY A 3 2.48 -15.91 1.22
CA GLY A 3 3.55 -14.93 1.07
C GLY A 3 4.34 -14.89 2.36
N LYS A 4 5.46 -15.63 2.42
CA LYS A 4 6.43 -15.54 3.53
C LYS A 4 7.13 -14.20 3.42
N PHE A 5 6.45 -13.14 3.82
CA PHE A 5 7.02 -11.82 3.95
C PHE A 5 8.11 -11.90 5.03
N ARG A 6 9.37 -11.73 4.62
CA ARG A 6 10.52 -11.71 5.51
C ARG A 6 11.15 -10.33 5.44
N LEU A 7 11.17 -9.63 6.57
CA LEU A 7 11.90 -8.38 6.69
C LEU A 7 13.40 -8.69 6.75
N ASN A 8 14.16 -8.27 5.75
CA ASN A 8 15.62 -8.33 5.79
C ASN A 8 16.15 -7.11 6.55
N TRP A 9 16.34 -7.27 7.87
CA TRP A 9 16.80 -6.19 8.75
C TRP A 9 18.14 -5.58 8.31
N ALA A 10 19.12 -6.42 7.94
CA ALA A 10 20.44 -5.94 7.53
C ALA A 10 20.36 -5.09 6.25
N ALA A 11 19.62 -5.57 5.24
CA ALA A 11 19.43 -4.81 4.00
C ALA A 11 18.68 -3.48 4.25
N LEU A 12 17.69 -3.48 5.14
CA LEU A 12 16.94 -2.27 5.50
C LEU A 12 17.84 -1.23 6.17
N VAL A 13 18.70 -1.65 7.11
CA VAL A 13 19.63 -0.77 7.81
C VAL A 13 20.67 -0.18 6.84
N GLU A 14 21.20 -0.98 5.91
CA GLU A 14 22.14 -0.49 4.91
C GLU A 14 21.49 0.52 3.95
N GLU A 15 20.27 0.25 3.49
CA GLU A 15 19.50 1.22 2.69
C GLU A 15 19.25 2.52 3.47
N ALA A 16 18.87 2.43 4.75
CA ALA A 16 18.69 3.61 5.60
C ALA A 16 19.99 4.44 5.74
N LYS A 17 21.14 3.79 5.93
CA LYS A 17 22.45 4.46 5.99
C LYS A 17 22.80 5.14 4.67
N ALA A 18 22.59 4.45 3.56
CA ALA A 18 22.83 5.00 2.22
C ALA A 18 21.95 6.24 1.98
N ARG A 19 20.68 6.16 2.33
CA ARG A 19 19.70 7.24 2.14
C ARG A 19 19.98 8.45 3.03
N ARG A 20 20.35 8.24 4.30
CA ARG A 20 20.78 9.33 5.20
C ARG A 20 21.98 10.08 4.61
N LYS A 21 22.99 9.35 4.12
CA LYS A 21 24.20 9.92 3.52
C LYS A 21 23.87 10.70 2.24
N ALA A 22 23.03 10.16 1.37
CA ALA A 22 22.57 10.84 0.15
C ALA A 22 21.82 12.15 0.44
N GLN A 23 21.13 12.23 1.58
CA GLN A 23 20.45 13.44 2.06
C GLN A 23 21.37 14.40 2.85
N ASN A 24 22.68 14.11 2.96
CA ASN A 24 23.65 14.89 3.75
C ASN A 24 23.25 15.09 5.23
N LEU A 25 22.53 14.12 5.82
CA LEU A 25 22.11 14.17 7.22
C LEU A 25 23.19 13.54 8.11
N THR A 26 23.60 14.23 9.17
CA THR A 26 24.39 13.62 10.24
C THR A 26 23.49 12.75 11.13
N GLN A 27 24.08 11.81 11.89
CA GLN A 27 23.30 11.01 12.86
C GLN A 27 22.61 11.91 13.90
N GLN A 28 23.28 12.97 14.36
CA GLN A 28 22.71 13.94 15.30
C GLN A 28 21.51 14.70 14.69
N ARG A 29 21.62 15.13 13.43
CA ARG A 29 20.51 15.81 12.74
C ARG A 29 19.33 14.88 12.51
N LEU A 30 19.60 13.63 12.10
CA LEU A 30 18.56 12.60 11.97
C LEU A 30 17.87 12.34 13.31
N ALA A 31 18.63 12.19 14.39
CA ALA A 31 18.11 11.97 15.73
C ALA A 31 17.17 13.09 16.17
N LYS A 32 17.57 14.36 15.93
CA LYS A 32 16.73 15.53 16.20
C LYS A 32 15.44 15.54 15.38
N LEU A 33 15.50 15.16 14.10
CA LEU A 33 14.31 15.11 13.23
C LEU A 33 13.34 13.99 13.61
N ALA A 34 13.87 12.87 14.10
CA ALA A 34 13.08 11.72 14.53
C ALA A 34 12.67 11.78 16.02
N ASP A 35 13.01 12.86 16.73
CA ASP A 35 12.78 13.04 18.18
C ASP A 35 13.32 11.88 19.04
N ILE A 36 14.56 11.45 18.76
CA ILE A 36 15.24 10.37 19.48
C ILE A 36 16.69 10.73 19.83
N SER A 37 17.33 9.91 20.66
CA SER A 37 18.72 10.10 21.03
C SER A 37 19.68 9.72 19.89
N THR A 38 20.80 10.45 19.74
CA THR A 38 21.87 10.10 18.77
C THR A 38 22.40 8.67 18.97
N PRO A 39 22.60 8.17 20.21
CA PRO A 39 22.96 6.77 20.42
C PRO A 39 21.95 5.80 19.81
N THR A 40 20.64 6.08 19.88
CA THR A 40 19.61 5.22 19.26
C THR A 40 19.78 5.12 17.74
N VAL A 41 20.12 6.22 17.07
CA VAL A 41 20.44 6.22 15.63
C VAL A 41 21.68 5.37 15.35
N SER A 42 22.74 5.52 16.16
CA SER A 42 23.95 4.70 16.01
C SER A 42 23.67 3.21 16.18
N ARG A 43 22.89 2.82 17.20
CA ARG A 43 22.52 1.42 17.46
C ARG A 43 21.73 0.83 16.28
N PHE A 44 20.76 1.60 15.76
CA PHE A 44 20.03 1.22 14.54
C PHE A 44 20.97 1.02 13.35
N GLU A 45 21.89 1.97 13.07
CA GLU A 45 22.84 1.88 11.95
C GLU A 45 23.90 0.77 12.12
N ASN A 46 24.11 0.30 13.34
CA ASN A 46 24.93 -0.87 13.65
C ASN A 46 24.17 -2.20 13.49
N GLY A 47 22.86 -2.15 13.17
CA GLY A 47 22.04 -3.34 12.96
C GLY A 47 21.55 -4.00 14.25
N GLU A 48 21.63 -3.31 15.38
CA GLU A 48 21.07 -3.80 16.65
C GLU A 48 19.56 -3.99 16.54
N LYS A 49 19.05 -5.08 17.13
CA LYS A 49 17.64 -5.52 16.99
C LYS A 49 16.82 -5.26 18.25
N ASP A 50 17.47 -4.96 19.37
CA ASP A 50 16.87 -4.66 20.67
C ASP A 50 16.54 -3.16 20.83
N ILE A 51 16.30 -2.48 19.71
CA ILE A 51 15.81 -1.11 19.67
C ILE A 51 14.28 -1.08 19.68
N GLN A 52 13.70 -0.02 20.23
CA GLN A 52 12.24 0.15 20.19
C GLN A 52 11.75 0.29 18.74
N LEU A 53 10.67 -0.41 18.40
CA LEU A 53 10.05 -0.35 17.08
C LEU A 53 9.65 1.08 16.70
N SER A 54 9.12 1.87 17.64
CA SER A 54 8.80 3.28 17.46
C SER A 54 10.02 4.09 16.98
N SER A 55 11.19 3.88 17.57
CA SER A 55 12.43 4.55 17.17
C SER A 55 12.89 4.12 15.78
N ALA A 56 12.82 2.83 15.46
CA ALA A 56 13.14 2.34 14.12
C ALA A 56 12.20 2.93 13.06
N LEU A 57 10.89 2.96 13.33
CA LEU A 57 9.90 3.58 12.44
C LEU A 57 10.12 5.10 12.32
N GLY A 58 10.49 5.80 13.39
CA GLY A 58 10.81 7.23 13.35
C GLY A 58 12.00 7.53 12.42
N ILE A 59 13.07 6.75 12.53
CA ILE A 59 14.24 6.85 11.63
C ILE A 59 13.83 6.60 10.19
N LEU A 60 13.15 5.47 9.91
CA LEU A 60 12.72 5.11 8.56
C LEU A 60 11.75 6.14 7.97
N GLY A 61 10.88 6.72 8.79
CA GLY A 61 9.95 7.78 8.40
C GLY A 61 10.67 9.05 7.94
N VAL A 62 11.63 9.55 8.74
CA VAL A 62 12.44 10.73 8.35
C VAL A 62 13.23 10.48 7.07
N LEU A 63 13.70 9.25 6.86
CA LEU A 63 14.44 8.86 5.66
C LEU A 63 13.55 8.58 4.43
N GLY A 64 12.22 8.64 4.57
CA GLY A 64 11.29 8.35 3.47
C GLY A 64 11.28 6.87 3.06
N LEU A 65 11.59 5.98 4.00
CA LEU A 65 11.56 4.52 3.81
C LEU A 65 10.26 3.87 4.31
N LEU A 66 9.34 4.67 4.86
CA LEU A 66 7.98 4.23 5.16
C LEU A 66 7.03 4.72 4.08
N ASP A 67 6.19 3.82 3.58
CA ASP A 67 5.07 4.19 2.73
C ASP A 67 3.93 4.73 3.60
N SER A 68 3.62 6.02 3.43
CA SER A 68 2.54 6.70 4.14
C SER A 68 1.25 6.80 3.32
N ARG A 69 1.25 6.25 2.09
CA ARG A 69 0.08 6.25 1.23
C ARG A 69 -1.06 5.47 1.88
N THR A 70 -2.26 6.01 1.77
CA THR A 70 -3.47 5.37 2.26
C THR A 70 -4.56 5.49 1.22
N LEU A 71 -5.16 4.37 0.83
CA LEU A 71 -6.34 4.36 -0.04
C LEU A 71 -7.58 4.01 0.79
N THR A 72 -8.49 4.98 0.89
CA THR A 72 -9.77 4.88 1.59
C THR A 72 -10.93 4.85 0.61
N PHE A 73 -12.07 4.28 1.00
CA PHE A 73 -13.26 4.16 0.16
C PHE A 73 -14.47 4.68 0.92
N SER A 74 -14.64 5.99 0.88
CA SER A 74 -15.74 6.71 1.55
C SER A 74 -16.91 6.98 0.61
N ASP A 75 -16.67 6.95 -0.70
CA ASP A 75 -17.65 7.25 -1.74
C ASP A 75 -18.49 6.01 -2.05
N PRO A 76 -19.81 6.00 -1.75
CA PRO A 76 -20.65 4.85 -2.01
C PRO A 76 -20.91 4.63 -3.51
N GLU A 77 -20.59 5.59 -4.39
CA GLU A 77 -20.90 5.49 -5.81
C GLU A 77 -20.10 4.36 -6.49
N ALA A 78 -20.84 3.46 -7.13
CA ALA A 78 -20.30 2.46 -8.04
C ALA A 78 -21.23 2.31 -9.24
N ARG A 79 -20.66 2.03 -10.42
CA ARG A 79 -21.43 1.82 -11.65
C ARG A 79 -20.88 0.68 -12.48
N TYR A 80 -21.75 -0.10 -13.08
CA TYR A 80 -21.35 -1.05 -14.12
C TYR A 80 -21.15 -0.31 -15.44
N ASP A 81 -19.99 -0.51 -16.06
CA ASP A 81 -19.65 -0.01 -17.40
C ASP A 81 -19.65 -1.21 -18.35
N GLY A 82 -20.79 -1.43 -19.02
CA GLY A 82 -20.97 -2.59 -19.91
C GLY A 82 -20.15 -2.54 -21.20
N VAL A 83 -19.59 -1.39 -21.57
CA VAL A 83 -18.69 -1.28 -22.74
C VAL A 83 -17.31 -1.84 -22.39
N ARG A 84 -16.88 -1.64 -21.14
CA ARG A 84 -15.57 -2.09 -20.64
C ARG A 84 -15.65 -3.37 -19.80
N ASP A 85 -16.86 -3.90 -19.61
CA ASP A 85 -17.18 -5.04 -18.74
C ASP A 85 -16.51 -4.95 -17.36
N VAL A 86 -16.67 -3.82 -16.70
CA VAL A 86 -16.13 -3.56 -15.36
C VAL A 86 -17.18 -2.90 -14.45
N VAL A 87 -17.07 -3.13 -13.14
CA VAL A 87 -17.68 -2.23 -12.15
C VAL A 87 -16.64 -1.17 -11.77
N VAL A 88 -16.98 0.11 -11.96
CA VAL A 88 -16.16 1.27 -11.60
C VAL A 88 -16.60 1.81 -10.25
N PHE A 89 -15.62 2.10 -9.40
CA PHE A 89 -15.80 2.69 -8.07
C PHE A 89 -14.60 3.59 -7.75
N TRP A 90 -14.63 4.29 -6.60
CA TRP A 90 -13.66 5.34 -6.30
C TRP A 90 -12.99 5.16 -4.95
N GLY A 91 -11.66 5.22 -4.95
CA GLY A 91 -10.85 5.38 -3.76
C GLY A 91 -10.38 6.83 -3.59
N GLN A 92 -9.90 7.16 -2.39
CA GLN A 92 -9.35 8.47 -2.03
C GLN A 92 -8.02 8.32 -1.29
N GLU A 93 -7.02 9.07 -1.75
CA GLU A 93 -5.77 9.33 -1.04
C GLU A 93 -5.68 10.84 -0.76
N GLY A 94 -5.92 11.24 0.49
CA GLY A 94 -6.09 12.65 0.83
C GLY A 94 -7.22 13.28 -0.01
N THR A 95 -6.90 14.29 -0.81
CA THR A 95 -7.85 14.94 -1.73
C THR A 95 -7.88 14.32 -3.13
N LYS A 96 -6.97 13.39 -3.45
CA LYS A 96 -6.86 12.77 -4.77
C LYS A 96 -7.86 11.62 -4.88
N ARG A 97 -8.77 11.69 -5.87
CA ARG A 97 -9.61 10.54 -6.25
C ARG A 97 -8.80 9.58 -7.13
N VAL A 98 -8.91 8.29 -6.82
CA VAL A 98 -8.29 7.20 -7.56
C VAL A 98 -9.39 6.35 -8.16
N ARG A 99 -9.41 6.26 -9.49
CA ARG A 99 -10.37 5.42 -10.20
C ARG A 99 -10.02 3.95 -9.97
N CYS A 100 -10.99 3.18 -9.51
CA CYS A 100 -10.87 1.74 -9.33
C CYS A 100 -11.87 1.03 -10.24
N ALA A 101 -11.50 -0.13 -10.73
CA ALA A 101 -12.34 -1.00 -11.52
C ALA A 101 -12.09 -2.46 -11.17
N ILE A 102 -13.14 -3.27 -11.18
CA ILE A 102 -13.03 -4.73 -11.15
C ILE A 102 -13.66 -5.31 -12.41
N SER A 103 -12.96 -6.21 -13.09
CA SER A 103 -13.47 -6.85 -14.30
C SER A 103 -14.65 -7.77 -14.01
N ARG A 104 -15.50 -7.95 -15.02
CA ARG A 104 -16.58 -8.93 -14.97
C ARG A 104 -16.06 -10.33 -14.68
N ASP A 105 -14.99 -10.76 -15.35
CA ASP A 105 -14.40 -12.09 -15.14
C ASP A 105 -13.96 -12.27 -13.67
N ALA A 106 -13.37 -11.24 -13.05
CA ALA A 106 -13.00 -11.27 -11.64
C ALA A 106 -14.21 -11.43 -10.72
N LEU A 107 -15.32 -10.77 -11.04
CA LEU A 107 -16.58 -10.92 -10.33
C LEU A 107 -17.16 -12.33 -10.52
N ASP A 108 -17.12 -12.85 -11.74
CA ASP A 108 -17.73 -14.13 -12.10
C ASP A 108 -16.97 -15.29 -11.47
N ASP A 109 -15.64 -15.27 -11.54
CA ASP A 109 -14.79 -16.36 -11.07
C ASP A 109 -14.69 -16.42 -9.53
N HIS A 110 -14.68 -15.26 -8.86
CA HIS A 110 -14.37 -15.19 -7.43
C HIS A 110 -15.52 -14.72 -6.54
N TYR A 111 -16.58 -14.12 -7.10
CA TYR A 111 -17.64 -13.50 -6.32
C TYR A 111 -19.04 -13.88 -6.82
N LYS A 112 -19.54 -15.05 -6.40
CA LYS A 112 -20.93 -15.50 -6.63
C LYS A 112 -21.31 -15.51 -8.13
N PRO A 113 -20.74 -16.43 -8.94
CA PRO A 113 -20.93 -16.53 -10.40
C PRO A 113 -22.40 -16.53 -10.86
N GLU A 114 -23.29 -17.10 -10.04
CA GLU A 114 -24.70 -17.31 -10.37
C GLU A 114 -25.49 -16.00 -10.58
N ARG A 115 -24.98 -14.86 -10.09
CA ARG A 115 -25.70 -13.58 -10.11
C ARG A 115 -25.34 -12.76 -11.35
N LYS A 116 -26.37 -12.50 -12.18
CA LYS A 116 -26.23 -11.73 -13.43
C LYS A 116 -25.95 -10.24 -13.22
N ASP A 117 -26.48 -9.65 -12.15
CA ASP A 117 -26.31 -8.23 -11.83
C ASP A 117 -24.97 -7.97 -11.15
N LYS A 118 -23.99 -7.53 -11.95
CA LYS A 118 -22.60 -7.32 -11.52
C LYS A 118 -22.43 -6.19 -10.51
N LEU A 119 -23.29 -5.17 -10.57
CA LEU A 119 -23.26 -4.11 -9.57
C LEU A 119 -23.68 -4.65 -8.19
N LYS A 120 -24.74 -5.47 -8.14
CA LYS A 120 -25.16 -6.12 -6.88
C LYS A 120 -24.15 -7.15 -6.36
N VAL A 121 -23.40 -7.79 -7.26
CA VAL A 121 -22.28 -8.66 -6.86
C VAL A 121 -21.19 -7.82 -6.21
N PHE A 122 -20.79 -6.71 -6.84
CA PHE A 122 -19.83 -5.78 -6.26
C PHE A 122 -20.28 -5.28 -4.88
N GLU A 123 -21.50 -4.75 -4.76
CA GLU A 123 -22.03 -4.22 -3.50
C GLU A 123 -21.99 -5.25 -2.36
N ALA A 124 -22.38 -6.49 -2.66
CA ALA A 124 -22.38 -7.57 -1.68
C ALA A 124 -20.98 -8.02 -1.23
N ASN A 125 -19.94 -7.71 -2.01
CA ASN A 125 -18.55 -8.10 -1.74
C ASN A 125 -17.61 -6.90 -1.65
N ARG A 126 -18.17 -5.70 -1.48
CA ARG A 126 -17.47 -4.42 -1.63
C ARG A 126 -16.20 -4.33 -0.79
N GLY A 127 -16.28 -4.72 0.48
CA GLY A 127 -15.12 -4.68 1.38
C GLY A 127 -13.95 -5.54 0.92
N ALA A 128 -14.20 -6.73 0.34
CA ALA A 128 -13.15 -7.61 -0.17
C ALA A 128 -12.52 -7.03 -1.45
N ILE A 129 -13.35 -6.47 -2.34
CA ILE A 129 -12.90 -5.85 -3.59
C ILE A 129 -12.09 -4.57 -3.31
N GLU A 130 -12.53 -3.75 -2.34
CA GLU A 130 -11.80 -2.57 -1.87
C GLU A 130 -10.47 -2.93 -1.21
N GLN A 131 -10.41 -4.04 -0.48
CA GLN A 131 -9.16 -4.56 0.07
C GLN A 131 -8.17 -4.92 -1.04
N GLU A 132 -8.65 -5.56 -2.11
CA GLU A 132 -7.83 -5.90 -3.26
C GLU A 132 -7.33 -4.67 -4.01
N ALA A 133 -8.19 -3.66 -4.22
CA ALA A 133 -7.78 -2.37 -4.77
C ALA A 133 -6.70 -1.70 -3.89
N ARG A 134 -6.86 -1.71 -2.56
CA ARG A 134 -5.86 -1.17 -1.63
C ARG A 134 -4.54 -1.91 -1.74
N ARG A 135 -4.57 -3.25 -1.83
CA ARG A 135 -3.38 -4.08 -1.98
C ARG A 135 -2.61 -3.70 -3.24
N LYS A 136 -3.28 -3.61 -4.39
CA LYS A 136 -2.67 -3.19 -5.65
C LYS A 136 -2.11 -1.77 -5.58
N TYR A 137 -2.85 -0.85 -4.98
CA TYR A 137 -2.43 0.54 -4.81
C TYR A 137 -1.12 0.67 -4.03
N LEU A 138 -1.05 0.05 -2.84
CA LEU A 138 0.14 0.10 -1.99
C LEU A 138 1.33 -0.63 -2.63
N ALA A 139 1.07 -1.70 -3.39
CA ALA A 139 2.09 -2.38 -4.18
C ALA A 139 2.54 -1.59 -5.43
N SER A 140 1.95 -0.42 -5.70
CA SER A 140 2.18 0.39 -6.91
C SER A 140 1.92 -0.38 -8.22
N ILE A 141 1.00 -1.34 -8.17
CA ILE A 141 0.51 -2.10 -9.33
C ILE A 141 -0.70 -1.35 -9.90
N LEU A 142 -0.41 -0.29 -10.65
CA LEU A 142 -1.40 0.61 -11.24
C LEU A 142 -1.38 0.49 -12.76
N GLU A 143 -2.50 0.85 -13.40
CA GLU A 143 -2.56 1.08 -14.84
C GLU A 143 -1.76 2.35 -15.21
N PRO A 144 -1.35 2.53 -16.48
CA PRO A 144 -0.53 3.68 -16.90
C PRO A 144 -1.16 5.05 -16.62
N ASP A 145 -2.49 5.12 -16.54
CA ASP A 145 -3.25 6.34 -16.21
C ASP A 145 -3.38 6.59 -14.69
N GLY A 146 -2.76 5.72 -13.86
CA GLY A 146 -2.82 5.77 -12.41
C GLY A 146 -4.11 5.18 -11.81
N SER A 147 -4.96 4.57 -12.63
CA SER A 147 -6.13 3.82 -12.15
C SER A 147 -5.75 2.42 -11.65
N ILE A 148 -6.69 1.78 -10.95
CA ILE A 148 -6.56 0.40 -10.51
C ILE A 148 -7.56 -0.45 -11.28
N LEU A 149 -7.08 -1.52 -11.92
CA LEU A 149 -7.91 -2.57 -12.49
C LEU A 149 -7.65 -3.89 -11.76
N ILE A 150 -8.68 -4.43 -11.11
CA ILE A 150 -8.67 -5.75 -10.50
C ILE A 150 -9.15 -6.76 -11.55
N LYS A 151 -8.30 -7.74 -11.86
CA LYS A 151 -8.55 -8.87 -12.75
C LYS A 151 -8.70 -10.15 -11.94
N ALA A 152 -9.24 -11.20 -12.53
CA ALA A 152 -9.42 -12.50 -11.84
C ALA A 152 -8.08 -13.02 -11.28
N THR A 153 -6.99 -12.88 -12.06
CA THR A 153 -5.63 -13.27 -11.66
C THR A 153 -5.06 -12.47 -10.49
N ASP A 154 -5.72 -11.41 -10.02
CA ASP A 154 -5.29 -10.67 -8.84
C ASP A 154 -5.83 -11.25 -7.54
N ILE A 155 -6.86 -12.11 -7.61
CA ILE A 155 -7.63 -12.61 -6.46
C ILE A 155 -7.24 -14.07 -6.19
N TRP A 156 -6.91 -14.39 -4.92
CA TRP A 156 -6.41 -15.70 -4.49
C TRP A 156 -7.12 -16.19 -3.23
#